data_AF-A0A2T5RF96-F1
#
_entry.id   AF-A0A2T5RF96-F1
#
_cell.length_a   1.000
_cell.length_b   1.000
_cell.length_c   1.000
_cell.angle_alpha   90.00
_cell.angle_beta   90.00
_cell.angle_gamma   90.00
#
_symmetry.space_group_name_H-M   'P 1'
#
loop_
_entity.id
_entity.type
_entity.pdbx_description
1 polymer ?
#
loop_
_entity_poly.entity_id
_entity_poly.type
_entity_poly.pdbx_seq_one_letter_code
_entity_poly.pdbx_strand_id
1 'polypeptide(L)' 'MEEEDDLIGLDIIDNEPDYSKSIEENNKKLADQYLEKYGEVPE' A
#
# COMPACT_ATOMS: atom_id res chain seq x y z
N MET A 1 -34.60 -1.25 -9.25
CA MET A 1 -33.39 -1.21 -8.40
C MET A 1 -32.32 -1.79 -9.29
N GLU A 2 -31.62 -0.92 -10.02
CA GLU A 2 -30.39 -1.33 -10.69
C GLU A 2 -29.41 -1.57 -9.55
N GLU A 3 -29.00 -2.82 -9.35
CA GLU A 3 -27.85 -3.11 -8.51
C GLU A 3 -26.68 -2.46 -9.24
N GLU A 4 -26.30 -1.25 -8.80
CA GLU A 4 -25.03 -0.67 -9.18
C GLU A 4 -23.98 -1.71 -8.81
N ASP A 5 -23.31 -2.27 -9.82
CA ASP A 5 -22.16 -3.14 -9.63
C ASP A 5 -21.10 -2.29 -8.92
N ASP A 6 -21.17 -2.25 -7.59
CA ASP A 6 -20.22 -1.55 -6.72
C ASP A 6 -18.85 -2.16 -7.02
N LEU A 7 -18.04 -1.41 -7.77
CA LEU A 7 -16.65 -1.77 -8.04
C LEU A 7 -15.90 -1.77 -6.72
N ILE A 8 -15.78 -2.96 -6.10
CA ILE A 8 -14.92 -3.18 -4.93
C ILE A 8 -13.47 -3.18 -5.43
N GLY A 9 -12.90 -2.00 -5.59
CA GLY A 9 -11.47 -1.82 -5.85
C GLY A 9 -10.66 -2.00 -4.57
N LEU A 10 -9.63 -2.84 -4.60
CA LEU A 10 -8.64 -2.86 -3.54
C LEU A 10 -7.73 -1.65 -3.73
N ASP A 11 -7.79 -0.70 -2.80
CA ASP A 11 -6.82 0.39 -2.78
C ASP A 11 -5.50 -0.13 -2.19
N ILE A 12 -4.54 -0.42 -3.06
CA ILE A 12 -3.24 -1.02 -2.70
C ILE A 12 -2.08 -0.10 -3.09
N ILE A 13 -0.97 -0.21 -2.37
CA ILE A 13 0.30 0.38 -2.79
C ILE A 13 1.01 -0.61 -3.69
N ASP A 14 1.37 -0.16 -4.89
CA ASP A 14 2.25 -0.91 -5.77
C ASP A 14 3.70 -0.76 -5.28
N ASN A 15 4.10 -1.65 -4.36
CA ASN A 15 5.41 -1.62 -3.74
C ASN A 15 6.40 -2.53 -4.49
N GLU A 16 7.39 -1.92 -5.13
CA GLU A 16 8.54 -2.62 -5.68
C GLU A 16 9.73 -2.58 -4.69
N PRO A 17 10.10 -3.72 -4.08
CA PRO A 17 11.23 -3.79 -3.16
C PRO A 17 12.56 -3.68 -3.91
N ASP A 18 13.46 -2.86 -3.38
CA ASP A 18 14.81 -2.72 -3.89
C ASP A 18 15.70 -3.82 -3.28
N TYR A 19 16.01 -4.85 -4.07
CA TYR A 19 16.84 -5.98 -3.63
C TYR A 19 18.31 -5.64 -3.38
N SER A 20 18.76 -4.42 -3.73
CA SER A 20 20.09 -3.93 -3.34
C SER A 20 20.13 -3.42 -1.90
N LYS A 21 18.97 -3.21 -1.27
CA LYS A 21 18.81 -2.69 0.08
C LYS A 21 18.44 -3.76 1.09
N SER A 22 18.60 -3.42 2.37
CA SER A 22 18.17 -4.30 3.45
C SER A 22 16.65 -4.40 3.52
N ILE A 23 16.15 -5.50 4.10
CA ILE A 23 14.72 -5.70 4.36
C ILE A 23 14.16 -4.55 5.23
N GLU A 24 14.92 -4.11 6.23
CA GLU A 24 14.52 -2.99 7.10
C GLU A 24 14.32 -1.68 6.33
N GLU A 25 15.18 -1.38 5.36
CA GLU A 25 15.06 -0.17 4.53
C GLU A 25 13.86 -0.25 3.59
N ASN A 26 13.61 -1.42 3.01
CA ASN A 26 12.42 -1.64 2.18
C ASN A 26 11.13 -1.55 3.00
N ASN A 27 11.12 -2.10 4.22
CA ASN A 27 9.97 -2.02 5.11
C ASN A 27 9.71 -0.58 5.56
N LYS A 28 10.77 0.19 5.85
CA LYS A 28 10.63 1.61 6.18
C LYS A 28 10.04 2.40 5.01
N LYS A 29 10.56 2.19 3.80
CA LYS A 29 10.03 2.82 2.58
C LYS A 29 8.56 2.47 2.35
N LEU A 30 8.18 1.21 2.57
CA LEU A 30 6.80 0.76 2.47
C LEU A 30 5.91 1.44 3.52
N ALA A 31 6.35 1.50 4.78
CA ALA A 31 5.61 2.17 5.85
C ALA A 31 5.42 3.68 5.56
N ASP A 32 6.43 4.34 5.01
CA ASP A 32 6.34 5.74 4.59
C ASP A 32 5.28 5.93 3.47
N GLN A 33 5.20 5.00 2.50
CA GLN A 33 4.18 5.01 1.45
C GLN A 33 2.77 4.81 2.02
N TYR A 34 2.61 3.93 3.02
CA TYR A 34 1.34 3.73 3.73
C TYR A 34 0.91 4.98 4.48
N LEU A 35 1.83 5.63 5.21
CA LEU A 35 1.56 6.89 5.89
C LEU A 35 1.20 8.02 4.92
N GLU A 36 1.88 8.12 3.78
CA GLU A 36 1.58 9.13 2.77
C GLU A 36 0.19 8.93 2.14
N LYS A 37 -0.17 7.69 1.81
CA LYS A 37 -1.40 7.39 1.07
C LYS A 37 -2.63 7.28 1.98
N TYR A 38 -2.48 6.69 3.15
CA TYR A 38 -3.59 6.35 4.05
C TYR A 38 -3.54 7.09 5.40
N GLY A 39 -2.41 7.71 5.75
CA GLY A 39 -2.22 8.36 7.05
C GLY A 39 -1.94 7.39 8.20
N GLU A 40 -1.92 6.08 7.93
CA GLU A 40 -1.67 5.01 8.90
C GLU A 40 -0.84 3.89 8.27
N VAL A 41 -0.12 3.15 9.11
CA VAL A 41 0.58 1.92 8.72
C VAL A 41 -0.27 0.74 9.19
N PRO A 42 -0.50 -0.30 8.36
CA PRO A 42 -1.24 -1.48 8.77
C PRO A 42 -0.54 -2.21 9.94
N GLU A 43 -1.33 -2.67 10.92
CA GLU A 43 -0.88 -3.46 12.09
C GLU A 43 -0.59 -4.93 11.77
#